data_AF-A0A849EVW0-F1
#
_entry.id   AF-A0A849EVW0-F1
#
_cell.length_a   1.000
_cell.length_b   1.000
_cell.length_c   1.000
_cell.angle_alpha   90.00
_cell.angle_beta   90.00
_cell.angle_gamma   90.00
#
_symmetry.space_group_name_H-M   'P 1'
#
loop_
_entity.id
_entity.type
_entity.pdbx_description
1 polymer ?
#
loop_
_entity_poly.entity_id
_entity_poly.type
_entity_poly.pdbx_seq_one_letter_code
_entity_poly.pdbx_strand_id
1 'polypeptide(L)'
;MSRPEAYLNPLFRTSALIIVMVLTLSTLGMGTRPAGLDKPLSINALHAHCGLPLKCGAPAAWQGETVTVQGRLDPDNRYDRKRHPRLPYEKFLLVGEQGALLEVWPTGPDNDPIFDKLAHRTTDRVIVRGQLAAFSMPVSGDCRMGVKVMILHADQIQFPSR
;
A
#
# COMPACT_ATOMS: atom_id res chain seq x y z
N MET A 1 9.38 72.27 54.67
CA MET A 1 8.69 73.20 53.76
C MET A 1 9.48 73.20 52.45
N SER A 2 8.78 73.05 51.32
CA SER A 2 9.27 73.04 49.92
C SER A 2 9.82 71.72 49.32
N ARG A 3 8.98 71.19 48.40
CA ARG A 3 9.17 70.21 47.30
C ARG A 3 9.99 70.82 46.12
N PRO A 4 10.20 70.18 44.94
CA PRO A 4 10.43 68.76 44.54
C PRO A 4 11.54 68.64 43.43
N GLU A 5 11.50 67.55 42.63
CA GLU A 5 12.23 67.19 41.39
C GLU A 5 13.36 66.15 41.60
N ALA A 6 13.51 65.06 40.83
CA ALA A 6 12.91 64.66 39.57
C ALA A 6 12.83 63.12 39.42
N TYR A 7 11.98 62.74 38.48
CA TYR A 7 11.71 61.43 37.89
C TYR A 7 12.97 60.63 37.50
N LEU A 8 12.91 59.31 37.64
CA LEU A 8 13.09 58.39 36.52
C LEU A 8 12.67 56.95 36.89
N ASN A 9 11.77 56.44 36.07
CA ASN A 9 11.08 55.17 36.19
C ASN A 9 11.75 54.19 35.22
N PRO A 10 12.51 53.17 35.66
CA PRO A 10 12.84 52.06 34.79
C PRO A 10 11.72 51.05 34.92
N LEU A 11 10.67 51.30 34.14
CA LEU A 11 9.72 50.29 33.71
C LEU A 11 10.48 49.00 33.43
N PHE A 12 10.13 48.01 34.26
CA PHE A 12 10.69 46.69 34.32
C PHE A 12 10.98 46.14 32.92
N ARG A 13 12.26 45.85 32.71
CA ARG A 13 12.85 45.10 31.60
C ARG A 13 12.35 43.65 31.60
N THR A 14 11.07 43.42 31.36
CA THR A 14 10.49 42.06 31.40
C THR A 14 9.56 41.78 30.21
N SER A 15 9.88 42.31 29.03
CA SER A 15 9.04 42.10 27.83
C SER A 15 9.79 41.54 26.62
N ALA A 16 11.07 41.18 26.75
CA ALA A 16 11.90 40.75 25.61
C ALA A 16 12.30 39.26 25.62
N LEU A 17 11.78 38.45 26.54
CA LEU A 17 12.18 37.04 26.66
C LEU A 17 11.06 36.01 26.39
N ILE A 18 9.87 36.46 25.94
CA ILE A 18 8.72 35.57 25.65
C ILE A 18 8.46 35.42 24.13
N ILE A 19 9.16 36.15 23.26
CA ILE A 19 8.94 36.07 21.80
C ILE A 19 9.80 34.98 21.12
N VAL A 20 10.75 34.35 21.83
CA VAL A 20 11.52 33.21 21.30
C VAL A 20 10.81 31.87 21.55
N MET A 21 9.78 31.84 22.40
CA MET A 21 9.05 30.60 22.75
C MET A 21 7.79 30.34 21.90
N VAL A 22 7.52 31.19 20.90
CA VAL A 22 6.40 31.01 19.95
C VAL A 22 6.87 30.36 18.63
N LEU A 23 8.17 30.07 18.49
CA LEU A 23 8.77 29.47 17.30
C LEU A 23 9.15 27.98 17.47
N THR A 24 8.51 27.28 18.42
CA THR A 24 8.65 25.82 18.59
C THR A 24 7.35 25.05 18.37
N LEU A 25 6.31 25.69 17.82
CA LEU A 25 5.18 25.00 17.15
C LEU A 25 5.57 24.66 15.70
N SER A 26 6.70 23.97 15.58
CA SER A 26 7.11 23.27 14.39
C SER A 26 6.18 22.07 14.20
N THR A 27 5.60 21.99 13.01
CA THR A 27 5.34 20.73 12.30
C THR A 27 4.27 19.77 12.83
N LEU A 28 3.06 20.22 13.15
CA LEU A 28 1.88 19.36 13.11
C LEU A 28 0.90 19.86 12.05
N GLY A 29 1.19 19.41 10.84
CA GLY A 29 0.43 19.65 9.64
C GLY A 29 1.18 19.08 8.46
N MET A 30 1.72 17.86 8.60
CA MET A 30 2.04 17.04 7.45
C MET A 30 0.75 16.97 6.65
N GLY A 31 0.73 17.70 5.53
CA GLY A 31 -0.35 17.59 4.58
C GLY A 31 -0.60 16.12 4.36
N THR A 32 -1.84 15.72 4.58
CA THR A 32 -2.40 14.56 3.92
C THR A 32 -2.19 14.83 2.43
N ARG A 33 -1.05 14.37 1.90
CA ARG A 33 -0.93 14.18 0.46
C ARG A 33 -2.16 13.33 0.15
N PRO A 34 -3.12 13.81 -0.66
CA PRO A 34 -4.07 12.89 -1.24
C PRO A 34 -3.23 11.78 -1.84
N ALA A 35 -3.64 10.52 -1.67
CA ALA A 35 -2.95 9.36 -2.18
C ALA A 35 -2.76 9.50 -3.69
N GLY A 36 -1.73 10.25 -4.10
CA GLY A 36 -1.14 10.20 -5.40
C GLY A 36 -0.66 8.77 -5.46
N LEU A 37 -1.32 7.99 -6.30
CA LEU A 37 -0.88 6.65 -6.63
C LEU A 37 0.60 6.76 -6.99
N ASP A 38 1.47 6.36 -6.06
CA ASP A 38 2.84 6.05 -6.41
C ASP A 38 2.77 5.17 -7.65
N LYS A 39 3.57 5.51 -8.66
CA LYS A 39 3.56 4.85 -9.97
C LYS A 39 3.45 3.33 -9.74
N PRO A 40 2.40 2.66 -10.24
CA PRO A 40 2.20 1.24 -9.99
C PRO A 40 3.44 0.43 -10.38
N LEU A 41 3.89 -0.44 -9.48
CA LEU A 41 5.00 -1.35 -9.74
C LEU A 41 4.60 -2.35 -10.84
N SER A 42 5.51 -2.65 -11.76
CA SER A 42 5.36 -3.88 -12.56
C SER A 42 5.55 -5.10 -11.67
N ILE A 43 5.04 -6.26 -12.09
CA ILE A 43 5.22 -7.51 -11.33
C ILE A 43 6.71 -7.85 -11.17
N ASN A 44 7.53 -7.62 -12.20
CA ASN A 44 8.98 -7.82 -12.12
C ASN A 44 9.63 -6.87 -11.11
N ALA A 45 9.21 -5.60 -11.08
CA ALA A 45 9.69 -4.64 -10.08
C ALA A 45 9.26 -5.02 -8.67
N LEU A 46 8.05 -5.57 -8.49
CA LEU A 46 7.60 -6.12 -7.22
C LEU A 46 8.48 -7.30 -6.79
N HIS A 47 8.78 -8.23 -7.70
CA HIS A 47 9.66 -9.37 -7.38
C HIS A 47 11.06 -8.91 -6.97
N ALA A 48 11.61 -7.90 -7.65
CA ALA A 48 12.88 -7.28 -7.29
C ALA A 48 12.80 -6.58 -5.92
N HIS A 49 11.72 -5.83 -5.64
CA HIS A 49 11.45 -5.22 -4.33
C HIS A 49 11.43 -6.25 -3.21
N CYS A 50 10.80 -7.40 -3.44
CA CYS A 50 10.72 -8.49 -2.47
C CYS A 50 11.98 -9.38 -2.40
N GLY A 51 12.99 -9.14 -3.25
CA GLY A 51 14.22 -9.94 -3.30
C GLY A 51 14.00 -11.39 -3.78
N LEU A 52 12.97 -11.66 -4.58
CA LEU A 52 12.64 -13.00 -5.05
C LEU A 52 13.57 -13.48 -6.18
N PRO A 53 13.85 -14.80 -6.27
CA PRO A 53 13.32 -15.89 -5.44
C PRO A 53 14.05 -16.05 -4.10
N LEU A 54 13.29 -16.30 -3.03
CA LEU A 54 13.82 -16.63 -1.71
C LEU A 54 13.56 -18.10 -1.36
N LYS A 55 14.38 -18.66 -0.46
CA LYS A 55 14.06 -19.95 0.18
C LYS A 55 12.88 -19.77 1.14
N CYS A 56 12.07 -20.81 1.31
CA CYS A 56 11.06 -20.81 2.37
C CYS A 56 11.70 -20.59 3.75
N GLY A 57 11.00 -19.86 4.63
CA GLY A 57 11.48 -19.50 5.96
C GLY A 57 12.48 -18.34 6.01
N ALA A 58 12.93 -17.81 4.86
CA ALA A 58 13.70 -16.57 4.84
C ALA A 58 12.87 -15.40 5.41
N PRO A 59 13.49 -14.39 6.05
CA PRO A 59 12.75 -13.22 6.53
C PRO A 59 12.04 -12.48 5.39
N ALA A 60 10.74 -12.26 5.54
CA ALA A 60 9.93 -11.47 4.60
C ALA A 60 9.63 -10.09 5.21
N ALA A 61 10.64 -9.22 5.27
CA ALA A 61 10.50 -7.87 5.88
C ALA A 61 9.39 -7.03 5.23
N TRP A 62 9.07 -7.31 3.97
CA TRP A 62 8.01 -6.67 3.19
C TRP A 62 6.60 -7.18 3.50
N GLN A 63 6.45 -8.21 4.34
CA GLN A 63 5.14 -8.78 4.65
C GLN A 63 4.27 -7.75 5.39
N GLY A 64 3.03 -7.58 4.92
CA GLY A 64 2.09 -6.57 5.41
C GLY A 64 2.24 -5.18 4.78
N GLU A 65 3.30 -4.93 4.00
CA GLU A 65 3.45 -3.67 3.26
C GLU A 65 2.30 -3.47 2.27
N THR A 66 1.81 -2.23 2.17
CA THR A 66 0.81 -1.87 1.15
C THR A 66 1.52 -1.44 -0.12
N VAL A 67 1.16 -2.07 -1.24
CA VAL A 67 1.72 -1.78 -2.57
C VAL A 67 0.62 -1.47 -3.58
N THR A 68 1.01 -0.77 -4.65
CA THR A 68 0.21 -0.62 -5.87
C THR A 68 0.96 -1.32 -7.00
N VAL A 69 0.34 -2.33 -7.61
CA VAL A 69 0.95 -3.18 -8.64
C VAL A 69 0.08 -3.18 -9.88
N GLN A 70 0.69 -3.20 -11.05
CA GLN A 70 0.00 -3.34 -12.32
C GLN A 70 0.36 -4.63 -13.04
N GLY A 71 -0.62 -5.21 -13.73
CA GLY A 71 -0.46 -6.40 -14.56
C GLY A 71 -1.65 -6.56 -15.51
N ARG A 72 -1.59 -7.53 -16.41
CA ARG A 72 -2.74 -7.90 -17.25
C ARG A 72 -3.50 -9.03 -16.55
N LEU A 73 -4.83 -8.96 -16.54
CA LEU A 73 -5.63 -10.06 -15.99
C LEU A 73 -5.45 -11.33 -16.84
N ASP A 74 -5.26 -12.47 -16.18
CA ASP A 74 -5.38 -13.79 -16.80
C ASP A 74 -6.86 -14.23 -16.73
N PRO A 75 -7.55 -14.36 -17.88
CA PRO A 75 -8.97 -14.73 -17.89
C PRO A 75 -9.24 -16.15 -17.42
N ASP A 76 -8.26 -17.05 -17.56
CA ASP A 76 -8.38 -18.49 -17.28
C ASP A 76 -8.06 -18.80 -15.82
N ASN A 77 -7.36 -17.90 -15.12
CA ASN A 77 -6.98 -18.05 -13.73
C ASN A 77 -7.77 -17.10 -12.81
N ARG A 78 -9.10 -17.23 -12.83
CA ARG A 78 -10.05 -16.52 -11.94
C ARG A 78 -10.89 -17.54 -11.17
N TYR A 79 -10.60 -17.67 -9.90
CA TYR A 79 -11.22 -18.63 -9.00
C TYR A 79 -12.11 -17.88 -8.00
N ASP A 80 -13.39 -17.74 -8.33
CA ASP A 80 -14.42 -17.28 -7.39
C ASP A 80 -15.21 -18.46 -6.82
N ARG A 81 -15.84 -18.24 -5.67
CA ARG A 81 -16.58 -19.28 -4.94
C ARG A 81 -17.86 -19.71 -5.64
N LYS A 82 -18.49 -18.85 -6.44
CA LYS A 82 -19.71 -19.18 -7.20
C LYS A 82 -19.43 -20.26 -8.25
N ARG A 83 -18.31 -20.15 -8.97
CA ARG A 83 -17.86 -21.10 -9.99
C ARG A 83 -17.06 -22.25 -9.41
N HIS A 84 -16.38 -22.04 -8.28
CA HIS A 84 -15.51 -23.03 -7.63
C HIS A 84 -15.84 -23.19 -6.13
N PRO A 85 -17.04 -23.69 -5.77
CA PRO A 85 -17.50 -23.72 -4.37
C PRO A 85 -16.70 -24.66 -3.46
N ARG A 86 -15.90 -25.56 -4.04
CA ARG A 86 -15.06 -26.51 -3.29
C ARG A 86 -13.69 -25.95 -2.95
N LEU A 87 -13.29 -24.80 -3.51
CA LEU A 87 -12.01 -24.20 -3.18
C LEU A 87 -12.11 -23.45 -1.85
N PRO A 88 -11.14 -23.63 -0.93
CA PRO A 88 -11.16 -22.96 0.37
C PRO A 88 -10.74 -21.48 0.29
N TYR A 89 -10.42 -21.00 -0.91
CA TYR A 89 -9.98 -19.63 -1.17
C TYR A 89 -10.52 -19.15 -2.51
N GLU A 90 -10.42 -17.84 -2.70
CA GLU A 90 -10.71 -17.18 -3.96
C GLU A 90 -9.46 -16.41 -4.39
N LYS A 91 -9.17 -16.38 -5.69
CA LYS A 91 -8.02 -15.64 -6.23
C LYS A 91 -8.20 -15.31 -7.71
N PHE A 92 -7.42 -14.36 -8.19
CA PHE A 92 -7.19 -14.17 -9.61
C PHE A 92 -5.71 -13.93 -9.90
N LEU A 93 -5.30 -14.18 -11.13
CA LEU A 93 -3.90 -14.08 -11.54
C LEU A 93 -3.66 -12.85 -12.42
N LEU A 94 -2.56 -12.15 -12.15
CA LEU A 94 -2.04 -11.11 -13.02
C LEU A 94 -0.78 -11.62 -13.72
N VAL A 95 -0.64 -11.26 -14.99
CA VAL A 95 0.52 -11.55 -15.84
C VAL A 95 1.24 -10.24 -16.16
N GLY A 96 2.54 -10.22 -15.87
CA GLY A 96 3.44 -9.09 -16.07
C GLY A 96 4.28 -9.27 -17.33
N GLU A 97 5.38 -8.52 -17.38
CA GLU A 97 6.35 -8.64 -18.45
C GLU A 97 7.15 -9.94 -18.31
N GLN A 98 7.63 -10.49 -19.42
CA GLN A 98 8.46 -11.71 -19.44
C GLN A 98 7.79 -12.94 -18.77
N GLY A 99 6.46 -12.94 -18.65
CA GLY A 99 5.71 -14.03 -18.04
C GLY A 99 5.73 -14.04 -16.51
N ALA A 100 6.15 -12.95 -15.85
CA ALA A 100 6.05 -12.85 -14.39
C ALA A 100 4.59 -12.97 -13.94
N LEU A 101 4.33 -13.77 -12.91
CA LEU A 101 2.99 -14.07 -12.41
C LEU A 101 2.81 -13.50 -11.01
N LEU A 102 1.63 -12.98 -10.71
CA LEU A 102 1.26 -12.51 -9.38
C LEU A 102 -0.15 -12.95 -9.03
N GLU A 103 -0.29 -13.65 -7.90
CA GLU A 103 -1.59 -13.99 -7.36
C GLU A 103 -2.16 -12.82 -6.55
N VAL A 104 -3.45 -12.53 -6.78
CA VAL A 104 -4.21 -11.58 -5.98
C VAL A 104 -5.33 -12.33 -5.26
N TRP A 105 -5.37 -12.19 -3.95
CA TRP A 105 -6.25 -12.94 -3.05
C TRP A 105 -7.24 -11.99 -2.39
N PRO A 106 -8.52 -12.01 -2.78
CA PRO A 106 -9.59 -11.43 -2.01
C PRO A 106 -9.73 -12.12 -0.65
N THR A 107 -9.66 -11.35 0.44
CA THR A 107 -9.80 -11.86 1.82
C THR A 107 -10.96 -11.22 2.57
N GLY A 108 -11.86 -10.54 1.85
CA GLY A 108 -13.08 -9.98 2.42
C GLY A 108 -14.10 -11.06 2.79
N PRO A 109 -15.10 -10.73 3.62
CA PRO A 109 -16.21 -11.63 3.95
C PRO A 109 -17.12 -11.91 2.75
N ASP A 110 -17.24 -10.93 1.85
CA ASP A 110 -17.93 -11.02 0.56
C ASP A 110 -17.01 -10.49 -0.53
N ASN A 111 -16.70 -11.36 -1.50
CA ASN A 111 -15.80 -11.06 -2.62
C ASN A 111 -16.55 -10.94 -3.95
N ASP A 112 -17.88 -11.10 -3.96
CA ASP A 112 -18.69 -11.00 -5.18
C ASP A 112 -18.45 -9.70 -5.95
N PRO A 113 -18.41 -8.51 -5.31
CA PRO A 113 -18.17 -7.26 -6.04
C PRO A 113 -16.80 -7.20 -6.74
N ILE A 114 -15.79 -7.92 -6.24
CA ILE A 114 -14.47 -8.00 -6.88
C ILE A 114 -14.59 -8.79 -8.17
N PHE A 115 -15.23 -9.96 -8.13
CA PHE A 115 -15.31 -10.84 -9.30
C PHE A 115 -16.31 -10.33 -10.34
N ASP A 116 -17.41 -9.70 -9.93
CA ASP A 116 -18.33 -9.02 -10.84
C ASP A 116 -17.62 -7.90 -11.62
N LYS A 117 -16.78 -7.12 -10.93
CA LYS A 117 -15.95 -6.08 -11.56
C LYS A 117 -14.94 -6.64 -12.57
N LEU A 118 -14.40 -7.84 -12.32
CA LEU A 118 -13.46 -8.52 -13.20
C LEU A 118 -14.14 -9.29 -14.35
N ALA A 119 -15.42 -9.66 -14.21
CA ALA A 119 -16.13 -10.51 -15.16
C ALA A 119 -16.16 -9.92 -16.58
N HIS A 120 -16.33 -8.60 -16.68
CA HIS A 120 -16.44 -7.87 -17.94
C HIS A 120 -15.10 -7.44 -18.55
N ARG A 121 -13.97 -7.84 -17.96
CA ARG A 121 -12.64 -7.26 -18.23
C ARG A 121 -11.59 -8.36 -18.37
N THR A 122 -11.63 -9.13 -19.44
CA THR A 122 -10.89 -10.41 -19.56
C THR A 122 -9.41 -10.27 -19.91
N THR A 123 -8.99 -9.17 -20.56
CA THR A 123 -7.59 -8.97 -20.99
C THR A 123 -7.05 -7.58 -20.67
N ASP A 124 -7.80 -6.80 -19.89
CA ASP A 124 -7.43 -5.42 -19.59
C ASP A 124 -6.20 -5.38 -18.65
N ARG A 125 -5.46 -4.28 -18.75
CA ARG A 125 -4.48 -3.92 -17.72
C ARG A 125 -5.24 -3.56 -16.45
N VAL A 126 -4.77 -4.07 -15.32
CA VAL A 126 -5.37 -3.89 -14.00
C VAL A 126 -4.32 -3.31 -13.08
N ILE A 127 -4.71 -2.33 -12.29
CA ILE A 127 -3.93 -1.80 -11.17
C ILE A 127 -4.59 -2.31 -9.89
N VAL A 128 -3.81 -2.93 -9.02
CA VAL A 128 -4.28 -3.49 -7.75
C VAL A 128 -3.48 -2.85 -6.62
N ARG A 129 -4.19 -2.27 -5.65
CA ARG A 129 -3.62 -1.78 -4.41
C ARG A 129 -3.94 -2.73 -3.27
N GLY A 130 -2.96 -3.32 -2.61
CA GLY A 130 -3.22 -4.29 -1.55
C GLY A 130 -2.03 -4.55 -0.66
N GLN A 131 -2.18 -5.48 0.28
CA GLN A 131 -1.13 -5.84 1.22
C GLN A 131 -0.32 -7.05 0.74
N LEU A 132 0.99 -7.01 0.89
CA LEU A 132 1.86 -8.13 0.55
C LEU A 132 1.75 -9.25 1.58
N ALA A 133 1.71 -10.48 1.09
CA ALA A 133 1.85 -11.67 1.93
C ALA A 133 2.79 -12.69 1.27
N ALA A 134 3.60 -13.33 2.10
CA ALA A 134 4.42 -14.46 1.69
C ALA A 134 3.61 -15.75 1.67
N PHE A 135 4.00 -16.67 0.80
CA PHE A 135 3.53 -18.06 0.86
C PHE A 135 4.65 -19.01 0.46
N SER A 136 4.56 -20.25 0.90
CA SER A 136 5.54 -21.29 0.56
C SER A 136 5.08 -22.06 -0.66
N MET A 137 5.95 -22.18 -1.66
CA MET A 137 5.75 -22.95 -2.88
C MET A 137 6.68 -24.17 -2.86
N PRO A 138 6.14 -25.40 -2.85
CA PRO A 138 6.96 -26.58 -3.08
C PRO A 138 7.41 -26.60 -4.55
N VAL A 139 8.72 -26.74 -4.79
CA VAL A 139 9.32 -26.81 -6.12
C VAL A 139 10.30 -27.97 -6.16
N SER A 140 9.88 -29.12 -6.72
CA SER A 140 10.68 -30.32 -7.01
C SER A 140 11.89 -30.56 -6.09
N GLY A 141 11.63 -30.92 -4.83
CA GLY A 141 12.66 -31.24 -3.84
C GLY A 141 13.20 -30.03 -3.06
N ASP A 142 12.74 -28.82 -3.35
CA ASP A 142 13.05 -27.59 -2.65
C ASP A 142 11.76 -26.83 -2.31
N CYS A 143 11.89 -25.74 -1.54
CA CYS A 143 10.80 -24.84 -1.21
C CYS A 143 11.21 -23.40 -1.49
N ARG A 144 10.39 -22.70 -2.28
CA ARG A 144 10.58 -21.29 -2.62
C ARG A 144 9.48 -20.43 -2.06
N MET A 145 9.84 -19.26 -1.57
CA MET A 145 8.87 -18.26 -1.14
C MET A 145 8.29 -17.57 -2.37
N GLY A 146 6.97 -17.45 -2.41
CA GLY A 146 6.23 -16.61 -3.34
C GLY A 146 5.69 -15.36 -2.65
N VAL A 147 5.27 -14.39 -3.46
CA VAL A 147 4.56 -13.19 -3.01
C VAL A 147 3.17 -13.14 -3.63
N LYS A 148 2.18 -12.75 -2.83
CA LYS A 148 0.82 -12.47 -3.27
C LYS A 148 0.36 -11.12 -2.74
N VAL A 149 -0.64 -10.54 -3.39
CA VAL A 149 -1.31 -9.32 -2.95
C VAL A 149 -2.68 -9.67 -2.38
N MET A 150 -2.94 -9.27 -1.14
CA MET A 150 -4.24 -9.41 -0.49
C MET A 150 -5.06 -8.14 -0.64
N ILE A 151 -6.33 -8.29 -1.00
CA ILE A 151 -7.29 -7.19 -1.11
C ILE A 151 -8.56 -7.51 -0.32
N LEU A 152 -9.25 -6.47 0.13
CA LEU A 152 -10.48 -6.57 0.91
C LEU A 152 -11.71 -6.13 0.11
N HIS A 153 -11.54 -5.16 -0.78
CA HIS A 153 -12.64 -4.48 -1.46
C HIS A 153 -12.37 -4.28 -2.96
N ALA A 154 -13.44 -4.11 -3.73
CA ALA A 154 -13.36 -3.96 -5.18
C ALA A 154 -12.79 -2.60 -5.65
N ASP A 155 -12.82 -1.57 -4.81
CA ASP A 155 -12.24 -0.23 -5.08
C ASP A 155 -10.70 -0.25 -5.14
N GLN A 156 -10.08 -1.26 -4.53
CA GLN A 156 -8.66 -1.55 -4.61
C GLN A 156 -8.20 -2.01 -6.01
N ILE A 157 -9.15 -2.30 -6.90
CA ILE A 157 -8.89 -2.66 -8.29
C ILE A 157 -9.24 -1.46 -9.17
N GLN A 158 -8.35 -1.06 -10.05
CA GLN A 158 -8.57 0.01 -11.01
C GLN A 158 -8.22 -0.46 -12.42
N PHE A 159 -8.96 0.04 -13.40
CA PHE A 159 -8.63 -0.13 -14.81
C PHE A 159 -8.16 1.24 -15.32
N PRO A 160 -6.95 1.35 -15.88
CA PRO A 160 -6.50 2.61 -16.46
C PRO A 160 -7.44 3.01 -17.60
N SER A 161 -7.82 4.28 -17.64
CA SER A 161 -8.60 4.85 -18.74
C SER A 161 -7.85 4.62 -20.06
N ARG A 162 -8.58 4.19 -21.09
CA ARG A 162 -8.04 4.03 -22.45
C ARG A 162 -7.79 5.38 -23.11
#